data_AF-A0A3C2E303-F1
#
_entry.id   AF-A0A3C2E303-F1
#
_cell.length_a   1.000
_cell.length_b   1.000
_cell.length_c   1.000
_cell.angle_alpha   90.00
_cell.angle_beta   90.00
_cell.angle_gamma   90.00
#
_symmetry.space_group_name_H-M   'P 1'
#
loop_
_entity.id
_entity.type
_entity.pdbx_description
1 polymer ?
#
loop_
_entity_poly.entity_id
_entity_poly.type
_entity_poly.pdbx_seq_one_letter_code
_entity_poly.pdbx_strand_id
1 'polypeptide(L)'
;VALPVVKDFTSKVRERAIGEDVIKAVAPGQQVVKIVHDVLVDLLGGPGEPEGLSLEGEPPVAILMAGLQGSGKTTTAAKLARRIQKTEKKRVLLAS
;
A
#
# COMPACT_ATOMS: atom_id res chain seq x y z
N VAL A 1 -11.55 0.05 -10.29
CA VAL A 1 -10.19 -0.48 -10.57
C VAL A 1 -10.00 -0.48 -12.07
N ALA A 2 -8.86 -0.02 -12.58
CA ALA A 2 -8.63 0.07 -14.02
C ALA A 2 -8.55 -1.34 -14.64
N LEU A 3 -9.25 -1.55 -15.76
CA LEU A 3 -9.32 -2.85 -16.44
C LEU A 3 -7.95 -3.45 -16.80
N PRO A 4 -6.94 -2.68 -17.25
CA PRO A 4 -5.60 -3.22 -17.49
C PRO A 4 -4.99 -3.88 -16.25
N VAL A 5 -5.11 -3.23 -15.08
CA VAL A 5 -4.58 -3.77 -13.82
C VAL A 5 -5.26 -5.08 -13.43
N VAL A 6 -6.57 -5.19 -13.66
CA VAL A 6 -7.31 -6.44 -13.37
C VAL A 6 -6.85 -7.57 -14.28
N LYS A 7 -6.65 -7.29 -15.58
CA LYS A 7 -6.15 -8.28 -16.54
C LYS A 7 -4.76 -8.76 -16.14
N ASP A 8 -3.85 -7.84 -15.86
CA ASP A 8 -2.48 -8.18 -15.47
C ASP A 8 -2.43 -8.97 -14.15
N PHE A 9 -3.22 -8.55 -13.16
CA PHE A 9 -3.37 -9.26 -11.89
C PHE A 9 -3.87 -10.70 -12.10
N THR A 10 -4.93 -10.87 -12.89
CA THR A 10 -5.55 -12.19 -13.12
C THR A 10 -4.62 -13.13 -13.88
N SER A 11 -3.85 -12.62 -14.86
CA SER A 11 -2.84 -13.39 -15.57
C SER A 11 -1.74 -13.90 -14.63
N LYS A 12 -1.20 -13.04 -13.75
CA LYS A 12 -0.18 -13.43 -12.75
C LYS A 12 -0.70 -14.50 -11.78
N VAL A 13 -1.93 -14.35 -11.29
CA VAL A 13 -2.55 -15.37 -10.43
C VAL A 13 -2.70 -16.70 -11.16
N ARG A 14 -3.13 -16.68 -12.43
CA ARG A 14 -3.31 -17.89 -13.24
C ARG A 14 -1.99 -18.64 -13.47
N GLU A 15 -0.92 -17.92 -13.79
CA GLU A 15 0.41 -18.51 -13.99
C GLU A 15 0.92 -19.23 -12.73
N ARG A 16 0.83 -18.56 -11.56
CA ARG A 16 1.22 -19.15 -10.26
C ARG A 16 0.32 -20.31 -9.83
N ALA A 17 -0.95 -20.32 -10.24
CA ALA A 17 -1.90 -21.38 -9.90
C ALA A 17 -1.75 -22.65 -10.76
N ILE A 18 -1.17 -22.54 -11.97
CA ILE A 18 -0.93 -23.68 -12.86
C ILE A 18 0.48 -24.25 -12.65
N GLY A 19 1.44 -23.44 -12.18
CA GLY A 19 2.82 -23.84 -11.91
C GLY A 19 2.99 -24.84 -10.75
N GLU A 20 4.21 -25.36 -10.60
CA GLU A 20 4.59 -26.37 -9.59
C GLU A 20 4.53 -25.86 -8.13
N ASP A 21 4.14 -24.61 -7.89
CA ASP A 21 4.00 -24.05 -6.53
C ASP A 21 2.86 -24.68 -5.73
N VAL A 22 2.09 -25.62 -6.31
CA VAL A 22 1.02 -26.36 -5.62
C VAL A 22 1.60 -27.41 -4.66
N ILE A 23 1.62 -27.11 -3.37
CA ILE A 23 2.18 -27.98 -2.33
C ILE A 23 1.12 -29.01 -1.98
N LYS A 24 1.37 -30.27 -2.30
CA LYS A 24 0.42 -31.39 -2.14
C LYS A 24 -0.08 -31.64 -0.70
N ALA A 25 0.57 -31.06 0.30
CA ALA A 25 0.23 -31.23 1.72
C ALA A 25 -0.82 -30.23 2.26
N VAL A 26 -1.23 -29.23 1.47
CA VAL A 26 -2.20 -28.19 1.89
C VAL A 26 -3.50 -28.33 1.11
N ALA A 27 -4.63 -27.99 1.73
CA ALA A 27 -5.93 -27.97 1.06
C ALA A 27 -5.89 -27.03 -0.17
N PRO A 28 -6.31 -27.49 -1.37
CA PRO A 28 -6.18 -26.71 -2.61
C PRO A 28 -6.81 -25.30 -2.55
N GLY A 29 -7.92 -25.13 -1.82
CA GLY A 29 -8.55 -23.82 -1.65
C GLY A 29 -7.69 -22.81 -0.87
N GLN A 30 -7.00 -23.26 0.18
CA GLN A 30 -6.10 -22.40 0.97
C GLN A 30 -4.87 -21.98 0.15
N GLN A 31 -4.43 -22.86 -0.74
CA GLN A 31 -3.35 -22.56 -1.67
C GLN A 31 -3.73 -21.47 -2.67
N VAL A 32 -4.93 -21.51 -3.23
CA VAL A 32 -5.43 -20.44 -4.11
C VAL A 32 -5.52 -19.11 -3.36
N VAL A 33 -6.03 -19.12 -2.12
CA VAL A 33 -6.09 -17.91 -1.28
C VAL A 33 -4.70 -17.33 -1.05
N LYS A 34 -3.71 -18.18 -0.75
CA LYS A 34 -2.31 -17.76 -0.59
C LYS A 34 -1.76 -17.12 -1.87
N ILE A 35 -1.95 -17.76 -3.02
CA ILE A 35 -1.48 -17.23 -4.31
C ILE A 35 -2.09 -15.85 -4.58
N VAL A 36 -3.39 -15.69 -4.36
CA VAL A 36 -4.07 -14.39 -4.52
C VAL A 36 -3.51 -13.34 -3.56
N HIS A 37 -3.29 -13.72 -2.29
CA HIS A 37 -2.71 -12.83 -1.29
C HIS A 37 -1.31 -12.38 -1.69
N ASP A 38 -0.43 -13.30 -2.08
CA ASP A 38 0.95 -13.01 -2.44
C ASP A 38 1.01 -12.06 -3.66
N VAL A 39 0.16 -12.28 -4.67
CA VAL A 39 0.07 -11.39 -5.84
C VAL A 39 -0.49 -10.01 -5.45
N LEU A 40 -1.40 -9.91 -4.48
CA LEU A 40 -1.86 -8.62 -3.94
C LEU A 40 -0.75 -7.89 -3.19
N VAL A 41 0.04 -8.61 -2.39
CA VAL A 41 1.19 -8.04 -1.68
C VAL A 41 2.21 -7.52 -2.68
N ASP A 42 2.56 -8.29 -3.71
CA ASP A 42 3.47 -7.85 -4.77
C ASP A 42 2.94 -6.63 -5.54
N LEU A 43 1.62 -6.60 -5.81
CA LEU A 43 0.99 -5.51 -6.56
C LEU A 43 0.96 -4.19 -5.76
N LEU A 44 0.72 -4.27 -4.46
CA LEU A 44 0.51 -3.09 -3.59
C LEU A 44 1.79 -2.66 -2.86
N GLY A 45 2.73 -3.57 -2.61
CA GLY A 45 3.94 -3.33 -1.82
C GLY A 45 5.00 -2.53 -2.56
N GLY A 46 5.03 -2.59 -3.90
CA GLY A 46 6.11 -1.97 -4.69
C GLY A 46 7.47 -2.64 -4.47
N PRO A 47 8.55 -2.12 -5.07
CA PRO A 47 9.90 -2.64 -4.87
C PRO A 47 10.47 -2.17 -3.53
N GLY A 48 10.88 -3.11 -2.67
CA GLY A 48 11.53 -2.84 -1.39
C GLY A 48 10.73 -3.29 -0.18
N GLU A 49 11.29 -3.11 1.01
CA GLU A 49 10.57 -3.37 2.25
C GLU A 49 9.58 -2.24 2.56
N PRO A 50 8.51 -2.50 3.33
CA PRO A 50 7.55 -1.46 3.72
C PRO A 50 8.23 -0.39 4.57
N GLU A 51 8.47 0.78 3.99
CA GLU A 51 9.01 1.92 4.72
C GLU A 51 7.90 2.75 5.40
N GLY A 52 8.24 3.30 6.56
CA GLY A 52 7.38 4.25 7.26
C GLY A 52 7.32 5.60 6.57
N LEU A 53 6.58 6.54 7.18
CA LEU A 53 6.61 7.93 6.72
C LEU A 53 7.99 8.54 7.03
N SER A 54 8.78 8.84 6.01
CA SER A 54 10.04 9.55 6.20
C SER A 54 9.79 11.00 6.61
N LEU A 55 10.30 11.35 7.80
CA LEU A 55 10.34 12.71 8.34
C LEU A 55 11.80 13.11 8.63
N GLU A 56 12.72 12.52 7.88
CA GLU A 56 14.15 12.76 7.94
C GLU A 56 14.51 13.94 7.04
N GLY A 57 15.36 14.84 7.52
CA GLY A 57 15.73 16.06 6.82
C GLY A 57 15.84 17.26 7.75
N GLU A 58 16.36 18.36 7.21
CA GLU A 58 16.48 19.62 7.94
C GLU A 58 15.09 20.24 8.15
N PRO A 59 14.67 20.50 9.41
CA PRO A 59 13.37 21.12 9.66
C PRO A 59 13.28 22.52 9.03
N PRO A 60 12.11 22.92 8.46
CA PRO A 60 10.85 22.17 8.41
C PRO A 60 10.74 21.19 7.22
N VAL A 61 10.30 19.96 7.49
CA VAL A 61 9.99 18.96 6.45
C VAL A 61 8.61 19.23 5.86
N ALA A 62 8.55 19.56 4.56
CA ALA A 62 7.31 19.88 3.86
C ALA A 62 6.61 18.62 3.30
N ILE A 63 5.29 18.50 3.52
CA ILE A 63 4.45 17.42 2.97
C ILE A 63 3.32 18.05 2.15
N LEU A 64 3.25 17.75 0.85
CA LEU A 64 2.22 18.26 -0.05
C LEU A 64 1.07 17.24 -0.22
N MET A 65 -0.16 17.68 0.02
CA MET A 65 -1.36 16.87 -0.20
C MET A 65 -1.99 17.23 -1.56
N ALA A 66 -1.83 16.37 -2.56
CA ALA A 66 -2.41 16.55 -3.89
C ALA A 66 -3.44 15.44 -4.20
N GLY A 67 -4.43 15.74 -5.04
CA GLY A 67 -5.49 14.80 -5.40
C GLY A 67 -6.77 15.48 -5.87
N LEU A 68 -7.71 14.69 -6.42
CA LEU A 68 -8.98 15.16 -6.98
C LEU A 68 -9.87 15.86 -5.94
N GLN A 69 -10.86 16.64 -6.41
CA GLN A 69 -11.88 17.23 -5.54
C GLN A 69 -12.62 16.12 -4.78
N GLY A 70 -12.88 16.32 -3.48
CA GLY A 70 -13.54 15.31 -2.64
C GLY A 70 -12.68 14.10 -2.22
N SER A 71 -11.41 13.99 -2.64
CA SER A 71 -10.52 12.87 -2.26
C SER A 71 -10.08 12.84 -0.78
N GLY A 72 -10.54 13.80 0.03
CA GLY A 72 -10.26 13.83 1.46
C GLY A 72 -8.94 14.48 1.87
N LYS A 73 -8.26 15.24 0.99
CA LYS A 73 -6.97 15.91 1.27
C LYS A 73 -6.92 16.61 2.63
N THR A 74 -7.89 17.49 2.92
CA THR A 74 -7.96 18.26 4.18
C THR A 74 -8.12 17.35 5.40
N THR A 75 -9.03 16.37 5.31
CA THR A 75 -9.26 15.40 6.39
C THR A 75 -8.03 14.53 6.64
N THR A 76 -7.37 14.08 5.58
CA THR A 76 -6.15 13.29 5.66
C THR A 76 -5.00 14.11 6.23
N ALA A 77 -4.85 15.37 5.84
CA ALA A 77 -3.83 16.27 6.39
C ALA A 77 -3.99 16.43 7.92
N ALA A 78 -5.21 16.65 8.41
CA ALA A 78 -5.49 16.76 9.84
C ALA A 78 -5.22 15.45 10.60
N LYS A 79 -5.63 14.30 10.04
CA LYS A 79 -5.35 12.97 10.62
C LYS A 79 -3.85 12.68 10.68
N LEU A 80 -3.13 13.01 9.60
CA LEU A 80 -1.69 12.84 9.51
C LEU A 80 -0.96 13.71 10.53
N ALA A 81 -1.33 15.00 10.65
CA ALA A 81 -0.78 15.90 11.66
C ALA A 81 -0.97 15.35 13.09
N ARG A 82 -2.18 14.86 13.41
CA ARG A 82 -2.46 14.24 14.71
C ARG A 82 -1.62 12.97 14.95
N ARG A 83 -1.42 12.15 13.92
CA ARG A 83 -0.57 10.94 14.02
C ARG A 83 0.88 11.31 14.28
N ILE A 84 1.45 12.26 13.53
CA ILE A 84 2.84 12.72 13.71
C ILE A 84 3.05 13.30 15.12
N GLN A 85 2.13 14.14 15.60
CA GLN A 85 2.21 14.70 16.96
C GLN A 85 2.18 13.61 18.05
N LYS A 86 1.43 12.53 17.84
CA LYS A 86 1.29 11.44 18.83
C LYS A 86 2.42 10.43 18.79
N THR A 87 2.82 9.99 17.60
CA THR A 87 3.81 8.90 17.42
C THR A 87 5.23 9.45 17.42
N GLU A 88 5.47 10.52 16.67
CA GLU A 88 6.81 11.09 16.47
C GLU A 88 7.12 12.24 17.44
N LYS A 89 6.11 12.71 18.18
CA LYS A 89 6.20 13.85 19.11
C LYS A 89 6.76 15.14 18.48
N LYS A 90 6.62 15.29 17.16
CA LYS A 90 7.05 16.48 16.40
C LYS A 90 5.95 17.54 16.35
N ARG A 91 6.34 18.81 16.29
CA ARG A 91 5.43 19.93 16.02
C ARG A 91 5.05 19.94 14.54
N VAL A 92 3.78 20.18 14.26
CA VAL A 92 3.24 20.20 12.89
C VAL A 92 2.53 21.51 12.65
N LEU A 93 2.77 22.12 11.49
CA LEU A 93 2.04 23.26 10.97
C LEU A 93 1.20 22.80 9.78
N LEU A 94 -0.07 23.22 9.71
CA LEU A 94 -0.93 22.99 8.56
C LEU A 94 -1.15 24.31 7.82
N ALA A 95 -1.03 24.27 6.49
CA ALA A 95 -1.38 25.34 5.58
C ALA A 95 -2.20 24.75 4.43
N SER A 96 -3.24 25.46 3.98
CA SER A 96 -4.14 25.04 2.89
C SER A 96 -4.32 26.15 1.87
#